data_AF-K9WZ32-F1
#
_entry.id   AF-K9WZ32-F1
#
_cell.length_a   1.000
_cell.length_b   1.000
_cell.length_c   1.000
_cell.angle_alpha   90.00
_cell.angle_beta   90.00
_cell.angle_gamma   90.00
#
_symmetry.space_group_name_H-M   'P 1'
#
loop_
_entity.id
_entity.type
_entity.pdbx_description
1 polymer ?
#
loop_
_entity_poly.entity_id
_entity_poly.type
_entity_poly.pdbx_seq_one_letter_code
_entity_poly.pdbx_strand_id
1 'polypeptide(L)'
;MAVATIYRTSVSSSITQTLIYDAIKSSLISSGLIFVSEYTASGTKHCVFSKTAGTGTYATVYYRFYVTTALAITHQLFTAWNIATNTGSNGSGDTHSTIFASGSDIAIIAFNGGTEYSLVGVLQGSTFQLLGVLIPENSFDVWTLNRAPKACINQTSTGSAWSLTAINIFSNTNLTADPVGNSLLSAFCTEFNTYAPEKGVKLRSNTGQGCWLWTSSNFAAVPGNSIPRLSIFQEPGTGKNFMMLGTGNGALAIEVANA
;
A
#
# COMPACT_ATOMS: atom_id res chain seq x y z
N MET A 1 3.76 1.34 18.84
CA MET A 1 3.90 1.10 17.39
C MET A 1 4.69 2.24 16.75
N ALA A 2 5.42 1.96 15.68
CA ALA A 2 6.36 2.90 15.08
C ALA A 2 5.65 3.86 14.11
N VAL A 3 5.92 5.15 14.26
CA VAL A 3 5.66 6.15 13.22
C VAL A 3 6.50 5.79 11.98
N ALA A 4 5.98 6.02 10.78
CA ALA A 4 6.68 5.61 9.56
C ALA A 4 8.06 6.27 9.45
N THR A 5 9.09 5.45 9.25
CA THR A 5 10.37 5.94 8.73
C THR A 5 10.29 6.02 7.21
N ILE A 6 10.68 7.18 6.65
CA ILE A 6 10.54 7.46 5.22
C ILE A 6 11.89 7.47 4.51
N TYR A 7 11.93 6.91 3.30
CA TYR A 7 13.10 6.97 2.40
C TYR A 7 12.66 7.51 1.05
N ARG A 8 13.31 8.57 0.56
CA ARG A 8 12.97 9.24 -0.69
C ARG A 8 13.98 8.90 -1.76
N THR A 9 13.50 8.52 -2.94
CA THR A 9 14.28 8.30 -4.15
C THR A 9 13.55 8.93 -5.33
N SER A 10 14.26 9.32 -6.39
CA SER A 10 13.65 9.74 -7.65
C SER A 10 14.25 9.00 -8.83
N VAL A 11 13.45 8.82 -9.88
CA VAL A 11 13.92 8.35 -11.20
C VAL A 11 13.83 9.53 -12.16
N SER A 12 14.96 9.85 -12.80
CA SER A 12 15.04 10.96 -13.76
C SER A 12 14.15 10.73 -14.98
N SER A 13 13.78 11.82 -15.65
CA SER A 13 12.98 11.87 -16.89
C SER A 13 13.38 10.92 -18.05
N SER A 14 14.62 10.41 -18.08
CA SER A 14 15.07 9.34 -19.01
C SER A 14 14.63 7.96 -18.53
N ILE A 15 13.32 7.74 -18.50
CA ILE A 15 12.71 6.59 -17.85
C ILE A 15 12.88 5.33 -18.71
N THR A 16 13.40 4.26 -18.12
CA THR A 16 13.40 2.91 -18.69
C THR A 16 12.73 1.94 -17.73
N GLN A 17 12.23 0.82 -18.26
CA GLN A 17 11.66 -0.26 -17.45
C GLN A 17 12.63 -0.70 -16.33
N THR A 18 13.93 -0.79 -16.65
CA THR A 18 14.99 -1.17 -15.70
C THR A 18 15.15 -0.13 -14.60
N LEU A 19 15.20 1.16 -14.94
CA LEU A 19 15.36 2.23 -13.94
C LEU A 19 14.18 2.28 -12.96
N ILE A 20 12.94 2.15 -13.45
CA ILE A 20 11.76 2.07 -12.58
C ILE A 20 11.84 0.83 -11.69
N TYR A 21 12.14 -0.33 -12.30
CA TYR A 21 12.20 -1.61 -11.60
C TYR A 21 13.23 -1.58 -10.46
N ASP A 22 14.45 -1.14 -10.73
CA ASP A 22 15.54 -1.11 -9.75
C ASP A 22 15.23 -0.12 -8.60
N ALA A 23 14.68 1.05 -8.92
CA ALA A 23 14.31 2.04 -7.91
C ALA A 23 13.16 1.57 -7.00
N ILE A 24 12.13 0.91 -7.57
CA ILE A 24 11.05 0.29 -6.78
C ILE A 24 11.59 -0.87 -5.94
N LYS A 25 12.42 -1.74 -6.52
CA LYS A 25 13.02 -2.87 -5.80
C LYS A 25 13.79 -2.40 -4.58
N SER A 26 14.67 -1.40 -4.75
CA SER A 26 15.41 -0.80 -3.65
C SER A 26 14.48 -0.20 -2.59
N SER A 27 13.45 0.54 -3.02
CA SER A 27 12.50 1.17 -2.11
C SER A 27 11.65 0.16 -1.33
N LEU A 28 11.28 -0.97 -1.93
CA LEU A 28 10.57 -2.06 -1.26
C LEU A 28 11.44 -2.70 -0.17
N ILE A 29 12.74 -2.88 -0.44
CA ILE A 29 13.69 -3.33 0.59
C ILE A 29 13.75 -2.31 1.74
N SER A 30 13.89 -1.02 1.42
CA SER A 30 13.91 0.07 2.43
C SER A 30 12.61 0.16 3.24
N SER A 31 11.46 -0.19 2.65
CA SER A 31 10.17 -0.26 3.34
C SER A 31 10.07 -1.42 4.35
N GLY A 32 11.04 -2.34 4.34
CA GLY A 32 11.11 -3.48 5.25
C GLY A 32 10.54 -4.79 4.69
N LEU A 33 10.38 -4.91 3.36
CA LEU A 33 10.13 -6.19 2.72
C LEU A 33 11.43 -6.99 2.53
N ILE A 34 11.36 -8.31 2.68
CA ILE A 34 12.52 -9.20 2.57
C ILE A 34 12.58 -9.72 1.14
N PHE A 35 13.71 -9.55 0.46
CA PHE A 35 13.90 -10.08 -0.89
C PHE A 35 13.88 -11.62 -0.89
N VAL A 36 13.14 -12.22 -1.84
CA VAL A 36 13.02 -13.68 -1.96
C VAL A 36 13.65 -14.18 -3.26
N SER A 37 13.22 -13.63 -4.40
CA SER A 37 13.71 -14.08 -5.71
C SER A 37 13.47 -13.05 -6.81
N GLU A 38 14.22 -13.18 -7.89
CA GLU A 38 14.04 -12.45 -9.15
C GLU A 38 14.08 -13.46 -10.29
N TYR A 39 13.23 -13.24 -11.30
CA TYR A 39 13.21 -14.06 -12.51
C TYR A 39 12.72 -13.25 -13.70
N THR A 40 13.02 -13.73 -14.91
CA THR A 40 12.52 -13.13 -16.15
C THR A 40 11.52 -14.07 -16.80
N ALA A 41 10.34 -13.56 -17.14
CA ALA A 41 9.33 -14.27 -17.91
C ALA A 41 8.88 -13.37 -19.06
N SER A 42 8.91 -13.90 -20.29
CA SER A 42 8.48 -13.17 -21.49
C SER A 42 9.09 -11.76 -21.62
N GLY A 43 10.39 -11.62 -21.32
CA GLY A 43 11.11 -10.34 -21.40
C GLY A 43 10.79 -9.35 -20.27
N THR A 44 9.98 -9.72 -19.28
CA THR A 44 9.64 -8.90 -18.11
C THR A 44 10.37 -9.41 -16.87
N LYS A 45 11.02 -8.51 -16.14
CA LYS A 45 11.64 -8.83 -14.84
C LYS A 45 10.60 -8.80 -13.73
N HIS A 46 10.53 -9.90 -12.99
CA HIS A 46 9.68 -10.05 -11.81
C HIS A 46 10.54 -10.07 -10.56
N CYS A 47 10.07 -9.41 -9.50
CA CYS A 47 10.68 -9.46 -8.19
C CYS A 47 9.66 -9.99 -7.18
N VAL A 48 10.11 -10.86 -6.28
CA VAL A 48 9.29 -11.37 -5.19
C VAL A 48 9.94 -11.06 -3.86
N PHE A 49 9.12 -10.59 -2.94
CA PHE A 49 9.46 -10.33 -1.57
C PHE A 49 8.57 -11.12 -0.63
N SER A 50 8.95 -11.20 0.63
CA SER A 50 8.12 -11.72 1.70
C SER A 50 7.94 -10.71 2.83
N LYS A 51 6.84 -10.88 3.56
CA LYS A 51 6.59 -10.24 4.85
C LYS A 51 5.94 -11.26 5.76
N THR A 52 6.44 -11.37 6.99
CA THR A 52 5.88 -12.25 8.01
C THR A 52 5.12 -11.43 9.05
N ALA A 53 3.89 -11.84 9.32
CA ALA A 53 2.99 -11.25 10.30
C ALA A 53 2.58 -12.30 11.33
N GLY A 54 3.41 -12.47 12.36
CA GLY A 54 3.13 -13.40 13.45
C GLY A 54 3.58 -14.84 13.16
N THR A 55 2.81 -15.81 13.65
CA THR A 55 3.13 -17.24 13.64
C THR A 55 1.97 -18.06 13.05
N GLY A 56 2.27 -19.26 12.51
CA GLY A 56 1.26 -20.15 11.90
C GLY A 56 1.46 -20.35 10.38
N THR A 57 0.55 -21.13 9.77
CA THR A 57 0.69 -21.62 8.39
C THR A 57 0.68 -20.51 7.35
N TYR A 58 -0.10 -19.46 7.59
CA TYR A 58 -0.23 -18.31 6.69
C TYR A 58 0.34 -17.03 7.29
N ALA A 59 1.33 -17.16 8.18
CA ALA A 59 2.01 -16.02 8.78
C ALA A 59 2.86 -15.24 7.76
N THR A 60 3.42 -15.93 6.77
CA THR A 60 4.22 -15.31 5.71
C THR A 60 3.40 -15.16 4.45
N VAL A 61 3.45 -13.95 3.87
CA VAL A 61 2.92 -13.68 2.53
C VAL A 61 4.04 -13.29 1.60
N TYR A 62 3.79 -13.48 0.31
CA TYR A 62 4.74 -13.18 -0.76
C TYR A 62 4.16 -12.12 -1.68
N TYR A 63 4.88 -11.02 -1.81
CA TYR A 63 4.52 -9.88 -2.65
C TYR A 63 5.35 -9.94 -3.93
N ARG A 64 4.68 -10.07 -5.07
CA ARG A 64 5.32 -10.00 -6.38
C ARG A 64 5.04 -8.64 -7.00
N PHE A 65 6.05 -8.02 -7.57
CA PHE A 65 5.86 -6.90 -8.49
C PHE A 65 6.67 -7.09 -9.76
N TYR A 66 6.24 -6.41 -10.82
CA TYR A 66 7.00 -6.28 -12.06
C TYR A 66 6.61 -4.99 -12.77
N VAL A 67 7.50 -4.50 -13.62
CA VAL A 67 7.24 -3.35 -14.50
C VAL A 67 7.12 -3.88 -15.91
N THR A 68 6.04 -3.59 -16.61
CA THR A 68 5.83 -4.00 -18.00
C THR A 68 6.66 -3.15 -18.96
N THR A 69 6.78 -3.60 -20.21
CA THR A 69 7.44 -2.81 -21.28
C THR A 69 6.69 -1.52 -21.60
N ALA A 70 5.40 -1.46 -21.31
CA ALA A 70 4.58 -0.24 -21.40
C ALA A 70 4.77 0.68 -20.19
N LEU A 71 5.75 0.45 -19.33
CA LEU A 71 6.00 1.22 -18.11
C LEU A 71 4.78 1.26 -17.19
N ALA A 72 4.04 0.16 -17.05
CA ALA A 72 3.02 0.00 -16.01
C ALA A 72 3.56 -0.94 -14.93
N ILE A 73 3.22 -0.68 -13.67
CA ILE A 73 3.60 -1.54 -12.55
C ILE A 73 2.46 -2.51 -12.28
N THR A 74 2.77 -3.79 -12.21
CA THR A 74 1.83 -4.82 -11.75
C THR A 74 2.30 -5.41 -10.42
N HIS A 75 1.36 -5.70 -9.53
CA HIS A 75 1.65 -6.40 -8.29
C HIS A 75 0.55 -7.35 -7.83
N GLN A 76 0.95 -8.34 -7.03
CA GLN A 76 0.08 -9.42 -6.55
C GLN A 76 0.59 -9.95 -5.21
N LEU A 77 -0.32 -10.52 -4.41
CA LEU A 77 -0.02 -11.12 -3.12
C LEU A 77 -0.31 -12.63 -3.15
N PHE A 78 0.54 -13.44 -2.54
CA PHE A 78 0.40 -14.90 -2.45
C PHE A 78 0.60 -15.39 -1.01
N THR A 79 0.11 -16.61 -0.71
CA THR A 79 0.37 -17.27 0.58
C THR A 79 1.58 -18.19 0.57
N ALA A 80 2.03 -18.61 -0.61
CA ALA A 80 3.21 -19.44 -0.78
C ALA A 80 3.93 -19.07 -2.08
N TRP A 81 5.25 -19.31 -2.11
CA TRP A 81 6.08 -19.09 -3.27
C TRP A 81 7.08 -20.23 -3.44
N ASN A 82 7.14 -20.81 -4.65
CA ASN A 82 8.14 -21.79 -5.02
C ASN A 82 9.22 -21.11 -5.87
N ILE A 83 10.43 -20.99 -5.32
CA ILE A 83 11.56 -20.33 -5.97
C ILE A 83 12.09 -21.13 -7.17
N ALA A 84 11.98 -22.46 -7.14
CA ALA A 84 12.47 -23.30 -8.24
C ALA A 84 11.61 -23.17 -9.51
N THR A 85 10.29 -23.02 -9.34
CA THR A 85 9.33 -22.92 -10.46
C THR A 85 8.85 -21.50 -10.73
N ASN A 86 9.19 -20.53 -9.88
CA ASN A 86 8.69 -19.14 -9.92
C ASN A 86 7.16 -19.04 -9.91
N THR A 87 6.52 -19.88 -9.10
CA THR A 87 5.05 -19.94 -9.00
C THR A 87 4.58 -19.63 -7.59
N GLY A 88 3.57 -18.77 -7.49
CA GLY A 88 2.87 -18.48 -6.24
C GLY A 88 1.56 -19.25 -6.13
N SER A 89 1.09 -19.47 -4.90
CA SER A 89 -0.19 -20.12 -4.63
C SER A 89 -1.17 -19.16 -3.96
N ASN A 90 -2.47 -19.34 -4.24
CA ASN A 90 -3.57 -18.59 -3.63
C ASN A 90 -3.44 -17.08 -3.84
N GLY A 91 -3.02 -16.68 -5.04
CA GLY A 91 -2.79 -15.29 -5.39
C GLY A 91 -4.03 -14.42 -5.24
N SER A 92 -3.85 -13.15 -4.90
CA SER A 92 -4.84 -12.11 -5.16
C SER A 92 -5.07 -11.96 -6.67
N GLY A 93 -6.01 -11.11 -7.10
CA GLY A 93 -5.97 -10.62 -8.50
C GLY A 93 -4.70 -9.80 -8.75
N ASP A 94 -4.25 -9.73 -10.00
CA ASP A 94 -3.23 -8.77 -10.41
C ASP A 94 -3.81 -7.34 -10.28
N THR A 95 -3.00 -6.42 -9.77
CA THR A 95 -3.31 -5.00 -9.71
C THR A 95 -2.32 -4.24 -10.58
N HIS A 96 -2.80 -3.31 -11.39
CA HIS A 96 -2.00 -2.57 -12.35
C HIS A 96 -2.07 -1.07 -12.08
N SER A 97 -0.94 -0.37 -12.22
CA SER A 97 -0.92 1.09 -12.28
C SER A 97 -1.34 1.59 -13.66
N THR A 98 -1.66 2.88 -13.74
CA THR A 98 -1.59 3.59 -15.02
C THR A 98 -0.14 3.62 -15.53
N ILE A 99 0.03 3.80 -16.85
CA ILE A 99 1.33 3.86 -17.51
C ILE A 99 2.07 5.14 -17.09
N PHE A 100 3.35 5.02 -16.76
CA PHE A 100 4.25 6.16 -16.57
C PHE A 100 4.66 6.72 -17.93
N ALA A 101 4.57 8.05 -18.08
CA ALA A 101 4.92 8.75 -19.30
C ALA A 101 6.40 9.15 -19.28
N SER A 102 7.04 9.25 -20.45
CA SER A 102 8.37 9.84 -20.55
C SER A 102 8.34 11.36 -20.26
N GLY A 103 9.47 11.93 -19.82
CA GLY A 103 9.66 13.38 -19.76
C GLY A 103 9.33 14.06 -18.42
N SER A 104 8.99 13.32 -17.37
CA SER A 104 8.87 13.86 -16.01
C SER A 104 9.44 12.90 -14.97
N ASP A 105 10.00 13.44 -13.88
CA ASP A 105 10.60 12.61 -12.84
C ASP A 105 9.52 11.81 -12.09
N ILE A 106 9.89 10.60 -11.66
CA ILE A 106 9.06 9.76 -10.78
C ILE A 106 9.57 9.93 -9.36
N ALA A 107 8.70 10.37 -8.45
CA ALA A 107 8.96 10.41 -7.02
C ALA A 107 8.60 9.05 -6.39
N ILE A 108 9.53 8.48 -5.62
CA ILE A 108 9.35 7.21 -4.92
C ILE A 108 9.63 7.41 -3.44
N ILE A 109 8.65 7.08 -2.59
CA ILE A 109 8.77 7.19 -1.13
C ILE A 109 8.44 5.84 -0.50
N ALA A 110 9.40 5.27 0.22
CA ALA A 110 9.20 4.08 1.03
C ALA A 110 8.73 4.44 2.43
N PHE A 111 7.75 3.70 2.95
CA PHE A 111 7.20 3.80 4.30
C PHE A 111 7.42 2.49 5.03
N ASN A 112 8.19 2.55 6.12
CA ASN A 112 8.37 1.41 7.02
C ASN A 112 7.56 1.64 8.30
N GLY A 113 6.42 0.96 8.42
CA GLY A 113 5.53 0.98 9.58
C GLY A 113 5.80 -0.17 10.56
N GLY A 114 6.99 -0.77 10.52
CA GLY A 114 7.32 -1.95 11.32
C GLY A 114 6.58 -3.20 10.84
N THR A 115 5.74 -3.77 11.71
CA THR A 115 4.96 -4.97 11.41
C THR A 115 3.67 -4.69 10.65
N GLU A 116 3.13 -3.47 10.77
CA GLU A 116 1.83 -3.14 10.20
C GLU A 116 1.90 -2.94 8.69
N TYR A 117 2.91 -2.25 8.16
CA TYR A 117 3.00 -2.03 6.72
C TYR A 117 4.42 -1.83 6.24
N SER A 118 4.64 -2.24 5.01
CA SER A 118 5.85 -1.99 4.21
C SER A 118 5.37 -1.53 2.84
N LEU A 119 5.30 -0.21 2.65
CA LEU A 119 4.65 0.41 1.50
C LEU A 119 5.62 1.30 0.73
N VAL A 120 5.36 1.46 -0.57
CA VAL A 120 6.11 2.38 -1.44
C VAL A 120 5.11 3.17 -2.28
N GLY A 121 5.07 4.49 -2.10
CA GLY A 121 4.32 5.39 -2.97
C GLY A 121 5.17 5.74 -4.20
N VAL A 122 4.61 5.54 -5.39
CA VAL A 122 5.23 5.88 -6.68
C VAL A 122 4.34 6.92 -7.36
N LEU A 123 4.87 8.13 -7.58
CA LEU A 123 4.13 9.28 -8.10
C LEU A 123 4.81 9.86 -9.34
N GLN A 124 4.02 10.12 -10.39
CA GLN A 124 4.44 10.92 -11.54
C GLN A 124 3.24 11.74 -12.06
N GLY A 125 3.30 13.07 -11.94
CA GLY A 125 2.16 13.92 -12.25
C GLY A 125 0.91 13.50 -11.46
N SER A 126 -0.14 13.09 -12.15
CA SER A 126 -1.37 12.56 -11.54
C SER A 126 -1.37 11.04 -11.32
N THR A 127 -0.46 10.30 -11.97
CA THR A 127 -0.30 8.84 -11.83
C THR A 127 0.29 8.54 -10.47
N PHE A 128 -0.43 7.74 -9.68
CA PHE A 128 0.04 7.29 -8.37
C PHE A 128 -0.29 5.82 -8.16
N GLN A 129 0.68 5.09 -7.64
CA GLN A 129 0.51 3.72 -7.18
C GLN A 129 1.09 3.56 -5.78
N LEU A 130 0.32 2.97 -4.88
CA LEU A 130 0.81 2.51 -3.59
C LEU A 130 1.11 1.00 -3.69
N LEU A 131 2.40 0.68 -3.60
CA LEU A 131 2.93 -0.67 -3.68
C LEU A 131 3.26 -1.20 -2.28
N GLY A 132 3.51 -2.51 -2.19
CA GLY A 132 3.87 -3.20 -0.96
C GLY A 132 2.69 -3.86 -0.27
N VAL A 133 2.82 -4.09 1.04
CA VAL A 133 1.90 -4.90 1.85
C VAL A 133 1.45 -4.13 3.09
N LEU A 134 0.14 -4.13 3.33
CA LEU A 134 -0.49 -3.71 4.59
C LEU A 134 -0.98 -4.95 5.33
N ILE A 135 -0.54 -5.11 6.57
CA ILE A 135 -1.02 -6.08 7.55
C ILE A 135 -1.64 -5.25 8.67
N PRO A 136 -2.96 -4.99 8.62
CA PRO A 136 -3.62 -4.17 9.63
C PRO A 136 -3.29 -4.66 11.04
N GLU A 137 -2.97 -3.71 11.93
CA GLU A 137 -2.57 -4.01 13.31
C GLU A 137 -3.61 -4.88 14.01
N ASN A 138 -4.88 -4.61 13.73
CA ASN A 138 -5.97 -5.20 14.45
C ASN A 138 -6.89 -6.01 13.53
N SER A 139 -7.47 -7.06 14.12
CA SER A 139 -8.36 -7.98 13.43
C SER A 139 -9.30 -8.63 14.43
N PHE A 140 -10.51 -8.98 14.01
CA PHE A 140 -11.36 -9.87 14.81
C PHE A 140 -10.77 -11.28 14.96
N ASP A 141 -11.12 -11.96 16.05
CA ASP A 141 -10.63 -13.30 16.41
C ASP A 141 -10.90 -14.38 15.36
N VAL A 142 -11.85 -14.20 14.45
CA VAL A 142 -12.06 -15.15 13.33
C VAL A 142 -10.79 -15.35 12.49
N TRP A 143 -9.90 -14.35 12.46
CA TRP A 143 -8.61 -14.44 11.79
C TRP A 143 -7.55 -15.25 12.56
N THR A 144 -7.70 -15.45 13.87
CA THR A 144 -6.75 -16.22 14.69
C THR A 144 -7.01 -17.74 14.60
N LEU A 145 -8.10 -18.16 13.97
CA LEU A 145 -8.41 -19.57 13.68
C LEU A 145 -7.48 -20.23 12.63
N ASN A 146 -6.36 -19.57 12.30
CA ASN A 146 -5.27 -20.06 11.44
C ASN A 146 -5.70 -20.40 9.99
N ARG A 147 -6.75 -19.74 9.48
CA ARG A 147 -7.33 -20.06 8.17
C ARG A 147 -6.89 -19.15 7.02
N ALA A 148 -6.34 -17.96 7.29
CA ALA A 148 -5.97 -17.01 6.23
C ALA A 148 -4.98 -15.94 6.69
N PRO A 149 -4.17 -15.36 5.78
CA PRO A 149 -3.32 -14.21 6.09
C PRO A 149 -4.12 -12.91 6.17
N LYS A 150 -3.73 -12.01 7.07
CA LYS A 150 -4.36 -10.69 7.24
C LYS A 150 -3.79 -9.62 6.28
N ALA A 151 -2.86 -10.01 5.41
CA ALA A 151 -2.15 -9.09 4.55
C ALA A 151 -2.99 -8.71 3.33
N CYS A 152 -2.91 -7.44 2.95
CA CYS A 152 -3.59 -6.88 1.81
C CYS A 152 -2.69 -5.95 0.99
N ILE A 153 -3.07 -5.76 -0.28
CA ILE A 153 -2.40 -4.85 -1.22
C ILE A 153 -3.41 -3.81 -1.71
N ASN A 154 -2.96 -2.58 -1.92
CA ASN A 154 -3.83 -1.53 -2.46
C ASN A 154 -4.15 -1.78 -3.94
N GLN A 155 -5.39 -1.52 -4.34
CA GLN A 155 -5.88 -1.69 -5.72
C GLN A 155 -6.08 -0.37 -6.49
N THR A 156 -5.98 0.78 -5.81
CA THR A 156 -6.44 2.08 -6.36
C THR A 156 -5.47 3.21 -6.10
N SER A 157 -5.45 4.24 -6.94
CA SER A 157 -4.60 5.42 -6.73
C SER A 157 -5.04 6.32 -5.55
N THR A 158 -6.17 6.01 -4.92
CA THR A 158 -6.74 6.73 -3.77
C THR A 158 -6.53 5.98 -2.45
N GLY A 159 -6.26 4.67 -2.49
CA GLY A 159 -6.23 3.84 -1.29
C GLY A 159 -7.60 3.34 -0.82
N SER A 160 -8.67 3.51 -1.61
CA SER A 160 -10.04 3.18 -1.20
C SER A 160 -10.39 1.69 -1.33
N ALA A 161 -9.66 0.95 -2.16
CA ALA A 161 -9.87 -0.49 -2.33
C ALA A 161 -8.57 -1.28 -2.13
N TRP A 162 -8.70 -2.43 -1.47
CA TRP A 162 -7.60 -3.32 -1.10
C TRP A 162 -7.95 -4.77 -1.42
N SER A 163 -6.92 -5.59 -1.67
CA SER A 163 -7.09 -7.01 -2.00
C SER A 163 -6.38 -7.92 -1.02
N LEU A 164 -7.05 -8.99 -0.60
CA LEU A 164 -6.50 -10.14 0.13
C LEU A 164 -6.03 -11.23 -0.84
N THR A 165 -5.36 -12.24 -0.31
CA THR A 165 -5.12 -13.51 -1.01
C THR A 165 -6.42 -14.27 -1.27
N ALA A 166 -6.43 -15.17 -2.26
CA ALA A 166 -7.57 -16.03 -2.56
C ALA A 166 -7.97 -16.94 -1.39
N ILE A 167 -7.01 -17.31 -0.53
CA ILE A 167 -7.31 -17.88 0.79
C ILE A 167 -7.69 -16.73 1.71
N ASN A 168 -8.98 -16.62 2.03
CA ASN A 168 -9.52 -15.68 3.00
C ASN A 168 -10.81 -16.24 3.61
N ILE A 169 -11.26 -15.64 4.72
CA ILE A 169 -12.40 -16.12 5.50
C ILE A 169 -13.75 -15.74 4.86
N PHE A 170 -13.75 -14.81 3.90
CA PHE A 170 -14.97 -14.18 3.37
C PHE A 170 -15.37 -14.69 1.99
N SER A 171 -14.62 -15.63 1.42
CA SER A 171 -14.76 -16.08 0.03
C SER A 171 -14.74 -14.93 -0.99
N ASN A 172 -14.18 -13.78 -0.60
CA ASN A 172 -13.98 -12.61 -1.45
C ASN A 172 -12.59 -12.02 -1.19
N THR A 173 -11.97 -11.47 -2.22
CA THR A 173 -10.64 -10.87 -2.07
C THR A 173 -10.69 -9.37 -1.89
N ASN A 174 -11.80 -8.71 -2.20
CA ASN A 174 -11.88 -7.25 -2.26
C ASN A 174 -12.40 -6.65 -0.95
N LEU A 175 -11.64 -5.69 -0.43
CA LEU A 175 -11.94 -4.91 0.74
C LEU A 175 -12.12 -3.43 0.36
N THR A 176 -13.06 -2.76 1.01
CA THR A 176 -13.24 -1.31 0.94
C THR A 176 -12.64 -0.68 2.19
N ALA A 177 -11.77 0.32 2.01
CA ALA A 177 -11.22 1.12 3.09
C ALA A 177 -12.21 2.22 3.50
N ASP A 178 -12.57 2.26 4.77
CA ASP A 178 -13.49 3.22 5.36
C ASP A 178 -12.78 4.04 6.44
N PRO A 179 -12.89 5.38 6.45
CA PRO A 179 -13.74 6.22 5.58
C PRO A 179 -13.01 6.72 4.32
N VAL A 180 -12.04 5.97 3.77
CA VAL A 180 -11.31 6.42 2.58
C VAL A 180 -12.25 6.50 1.37
N GLY A 181 -12.29 7.63 0.67
CA GLY A 181 -13.27 7.89 -0.40
C GLY A 181 -14.62 8.44 0.08
N ASN A 182 -14.84 8.59 1.39
CA ASN A 182 -16.09 9.13 1.93
C ASN A 182 -16.24 10.63 1.62
N SER A 183 -17.31 11.02 0.94
CA SER A 183 -17.60 12.40 0.54
C SER A 183 -17.77 13.39 1.70
N LEU A 184 -18.10 12.88 2.90
CA LEU A 184 -18.16 13.69 4.12
C LEU A 184 -16.78 14.17 4.58
N LEU A 185 -15.71 13.48 4.17
CA LEU A 185 -14.32 13.91 4.36
C LEU A 185 -13.78 14.60 3.10
N SER A 186 -14.57 15.46 2.47
CA SER A 186 -14.16 16.17 1.25
C SER A 186 -13.28 17.38 1.55
N ALA A 187 -13.61 18.20 2.53
CA ALA A 187 -12.90 19.45 2.81
C ALA A 187 -12.48 19.54 4.27
N PHE A 188 -11.39 20.27 4.51
CA PHE A 188 -10.96 20.60 5.87
C PHE A 188 -12.04 21.44 6.57
N CYS A 189 -12.04 21.44 7.90
CA CYS A 189 -12.99 22.24 8.64
C CYS A 189 -12.60 23.72 8.49
N THR A 190 -13.41 24.48 7.75
CA THR A 190 -13.12 25.90 7.44
C THR A 190 -13.21 26.80 8.66
N GLU A 191 -14.05 26.45 9.64
CA GLU A 191 -14.23 27.23 10.88
C GLU A 191 -12.95 27.27 11.73
N PHE A 192 -12.18 26.18 11.73
CA PHE A 192 -10.93 26.08 12.46
C PHE A 192 -9.68 26.16 11.56
N ASN A 193 -9.87 26.13 10.24
CA ASN A 193 -8.81 26.00 9.23
C ASN A 193 -7.89 24.79 9.52
N THR A 194 -8.50 23.64 9.84
CA THR A 194 -7.77 22.46 10.30
C THR A 194 -8.15 21.17 9.58
N TYR A 195 -7.14 20.29 9.45
CA TYR A 195 -7.31 18.90 9.05
C TYR A 195 -7.47 18.03 10.29
N ALA A 196 -8.60 17.34 10.41
CA ALA A 196 -8.82 16.34 11.44
C ALA A 196 -8.72 14.94 10.80
N PRO A 197 -7.58 14.24 10.91
CA PRO A 197 -7.46 12.87 10.44
C PRO A 197 -8.42 11.95 11.20
N GLU A 198 -9.22 11.17 10.47
CA GLU A 198 -9.91 10.00 11.02
C GLU A 198 -8.93 8.83 11.05
N LYS A 199 -8.40 8.58 12.25
CA LYS A 199 -7.35 7.60 12.52
C LYS A 199 -7.91 6.19 12.60
N GLY A 200 -7.20 5.20 12.08
CA GLY A 200 -7.65 3.82 12.07
C GLY A 200 -8.61 3.54 10.92
N VAL A 201 -8.04 3.32 9.73
CA VAL A 201 -8.79 2.91 8.54
C VAL A 201 -9.31 1.48 8.71
N LYS A 202 -10.61 1.31 8.51
CA LYS A 202 -11.31 0.03 8.60
C LYS A 202 -11.36 -0.61 7.23
N LEU A 203 -10.95 -1.86 7.10
CA LEU A 203 -11.08 -2.62 5.87
C LEU A 203 -12.31 -3.53 5.95
N ARG A 204 -13.33 -3.22 5.14
CA ARG A 204 -14.63 -3.87 5.14
C ARG A 204 -14.76 -4.83 3.96
N SER A 205 -15.32 -6.00 4.19
CA SER A 205 -15.59 -6.99 3.14
C SER A 205 -16.86 -6.63 2.34
N ASN A 206 -16.81 -6.75 1.02
CA ASN A 206 -17.90 -6.36 0.11
C ASN A 206 -19.08 -7.34 0.08
N THR A 207 -18.97 -8.55 0.67
CA THR A 207 -20.02 -9.58 0.61
C THR A 207 -20.83 -9.73 1.91
N GLY A 208 -20.62 -8.88 2.92
CA GLY A 208 -21.37 -8.98 4.19
C GLY A 208 -21.17 -7.86 5.22
N GLN A 209 -20.76 -6.65 4.80
CA GLN A 209 -20.66 -5.40 5.61
C GLN A 209 -20.16 -5.51 7.07
N GLY A 210 -19.26 -6.46 7.37
CA GLY A 210 -18.48 -6.42 8.62
C GLY A 210 -17.13 -5.72 8.41
N CYS A 211 -16.70 -4.96 9.43
CA CYS A 211 -15.32 -4.48 9.55
C CYS A 211 -14.51 -5.55 10.27
N TRP A 212 -13.57 -6.18 9.58
CA TRP A 212 -12.86 -7.36 10.13
C TRP A 212 -11.37 -7.13 10.37
N LEU A 213 -10.83 -6.06 9.78
CA LEU A 213 -9.45 -5.60 9.92
C LEU A 213 -9.47 -4.08 10.09
N TRP A 214 -8.65 -3.54 10.98
CA TRP A 214 -8.46 -2.10 11.09
C TRP A 214 -7.01 -1.76 11.37
N THR A 215 -6.56 -0.69 10.74
CA THR A 215 -5.21 -0.19 10.93
C THR A 215 -5.09 0.51 12.27
N SER A 216 -3.86 0.81 12.62
CA SER A 216 -3.48 1.70 13.68
C SER A 216 -3.96 3.12 13.48
N SER A 217 -3.74 3.92 14.52
CA SER A 217 -3.92 5.38 14.44
C SER A 217 -2.88 6.10 13.58
N ASN A 218 -1.80 5.43 13.17
CA ASN A 218 -0.77 5.99 12.27
C ASN A 218 -1.21 5.94 10.80
N PHE A 219 -2.32 5.26 10.50
CA PHE A 219 -2.86 5.14 9.16
C PHE A 219 -4.28 5.71 9.19
N ALA A 220 -4.52 6.77 8.42
CA ALA A 220 -5.69 7.62 8.59
C ALA A 220 -6.33 7.98 7.26
N ALA A 221 -7.60 8.37 7.32
CA ALA A 221 -8.29 9.06 6.25
C ALA A 221 -8.43 10.54 6.62
N VAL A 222 -8.20 11.43 5.66
CA VAL A 222 -8.18 12.87 5.91
C VAL A 222 -9.01 13.64 4.89
N PRO A 223 -9.48 14.85 5.22
CA PRO A 223 -10.08 15.73 4.23
C PRO A 223 -9.02 16.27 3.26
N GLY A 224 -8.75 15.50 2.21
CA GLY A 224 -7.60 15.66 1.34
C GLY A 224 -7.87 16.35 0.01
N ASN A 225 -9.08 16.89 -0.22
CA ASN A 225 -9.34 17.56 -1.48
C ASN A 225 -8.43 18.77 -1.64
N SER A 226 -7.84 18.91 -2.84
CA SER A 226 -6.83 19.93 -3.18
C SER A 226 -5.48 19.84 -2.45
N ILE A 227 -5.23 18.79 -1.66
CA ILE A 227 -3.90 18.55 -1.11
C ILE A 227 -3.10 17.64 -2.07
N PRO A 228 -1.90 18.05 -2.51
CA PRO A 228 -1.04 17.20 -3.34
C PRO A 228 -0.65 15.91 -2.63
N ARG A 229 -0.48 14.82 -3.38
CA ARG A 229 0.15 13.61 -2.84
C ARG A 229 1.57 13.92 -2.37
N LEU A 230 2.01 13.18 -1.36
CA LEU A 230 3.32 13.24 -0.72
C LEU A 230 3.62 14.56 0.02
N SER A 231 2.66 15.49 0.11
CA SER A 231 2.76 16.63 1.00
C SER A 231 2.53 16.20 2.45
N ILE A 232 3.18 16.90 3.37
CA ILE A 232 3.01 16.70 4.81
C ILE A 232 2.10 17.81 5.36
N PHE A 233 1.15 17.43 6.20
CA PHE A 233 0.39 18.37 7.03
C PHE A 233 0.52 17.95 8.49
N GLN A 234 0.36 18.92 9.39
CA GLN A 234 0.39 18.69 10.83
C GLN A 234 -1.04 18.60 11.37
N GLU A 235 -1.30 17.60 12.20
CA GLU A 235 -2.55 17.51 12.94
C GLU A 235 -2.57 18.61 14.04
N PRO A 236 -3.65 19.40 14.11
CA PRO A 236 -3.76 20.49 15.08
C PRO A 236 -3.70 19.98 16.52
N GLY A 237 -2.91 20.66 17.34
CA GLY A 237 -2.85 20.42 18.79
C GLY A 237 -2.16 19.11 19.22
N THR A 238 -1.73 18.25 18.30
CA THR A 238 -1.05 16.98 18.63
C THR A 238 0.42 16.96 18.23
N GLY A 239 0.84 17.84 17.32
CA GLY A 239 2.20 17.89 16.80
C GLY A 239 2.53 16.79 15.79
N LYS A 240 1.58 15.87 15.50
CA LYS A 240 1.78 14.73 14.61
C LYS A 240 1.74 15.16 13.14
N ASN A 241 2.65 14.60 12.34
CA ASN A 241 2.75 14.89 10.91
C ASN A 241 2.22 13.71 10.09
N PHE A 242 1.38 14.01 9.13
CA PHE A 242 0.78 13.03 8.22
C PHE A 242 1.16 13.36 6.79
N MET A 243 1.62 12.33 6.05
CA MET A 243 1.89 12.41 4.63
C MET A 243 0.70 11.92 3.82
N MET A 244 0.26 12.73 2.86
CA MET A 244 -0.83 12.41 1.94
C MET A 244 -0.41 11.34 0.93
N LEU A 245 -1.21 10.29 0.77
CA LEU A 245 -1.00 9.25 -0.26
C LEU A 245 -2.13 9.24 -1.29
N GLY A 246 -3.36 9.49 -0.86
CA GLY A 246 -4.52 9.65 -1.75
C GLY A 246 -4.78 11.11 -2.12
N THR A 247 -5.66 11.31 -3.11
CA THR A 247 -6.28 12.60 -3.42
C THR A 247 -7.79 12.43 -3.47
N GLY A 248 -8.53 13.47 -3.11
CA GLY A 248 -9.99 13.46 -3.10
C GLY A 248 -10.58 13.32 -1.70
N ASN A 249 -11.82 12.87 -1.63
CA ASN A 249 -12.56 12.79 -0.36
C ASN A 249 -12.06 11.61 0.48
N GLY A 250 -11.84 11.82 1.78
CA GLY A 250 -11.28 10.81 2.67
C GLY A 250 -9.96 10.29 2.12
N ALA A 251 -9.04 11.17 1.74
CA ALA A 251 -7.77 10.74 1.16
C ALA A 251 -6.96 9.94 2.19
N LEU A 252 -6.28 8.89 1.73
CA LEU A 252 -5.40 8.11 2.58
C LEU A 252 -4.18 8.93 3.02
N ALA A 253 -3.80 8.84 4.29
CA ALA A 253 -2.60 9.44 4.85
C ALA A 253 -1.90 8.52 5.86
N ILE A 254 -0.58 8.68 6.01
CA ILE A 254 0.24 7.93 6.97
C ILE A 254 1.00 8.91 7.87
N GLU A 255 1.01 8.65 9.18
CA GLU A 255 1.82 9.38 10.15
C GLU A 255 3.30 9.13 9.89
N VAL A 256 4.06 10.21 9.70
CA VAL A 256 5.49 10.19 9.41
C VAL A 256 6.26 10.91 10.50
N ALA A 257 7.46 10.43 10.80
CA ALA A 257 8.35 11.14 11.71
C ALA A 257 8.72 12.47 11.04
N ASN A 258 8.92 13.54 11.83
CA ASN A 258 9.26 14.87 11.32
C ASN A 258 10.32 14.75 10.21
N ALA A 259 9.93 15.15 9.00
CA ALA A 259 10.76 15.10 7.81
C ALA A 259 11.70 16.30 7.75
#